data_AF-A0AAW6T7A5-F1
#
_entry.id   AF-A0AAW6T7A5-F1
#
_cell.length_a   1.000
_cell.length_b   1.000
_cell.length_c   1.000
_cell.angle_alpha   90.00
_cell.angle_beta   90.00
_cell.angle_gamma   90.00
#
_symmetry.space_group_name_H-M   'P 1'
#
loop_
_entity.id
_entity.type
_entity.pdbx_description
1 polymer ?
#
loop_
_entity_poly.entity_id
_entity_poly.type
_entity_poly.pdbx_seq_one_letter_code
_entity_poly.pdbx_strand_id
1 'polypeptide(L)'
;MFDITMKKMNILLPLLLLVINLIFSAFLIEELIDASDPNYGVAGFFTPIIGLISFIYIRKCAGKKINLLLRVLQLFNGIFIIFPIAIFFYGIIIMVNY
;
A
#
# COMPACT_ATOMS: atom_id res chain seq x y z
N MET A 1 22.50 3.68 -19.28
CA MET A 1 21.69 4.86 -18.93
C MET A 1 20.31 4.62 -19.49
N PHE A 2 19.36 4.15 -18.67
CA PHE A 2 17.98 3.95 -19.12
C PHE A 2 17.33 5.32 -19.25
N ASP A 3 17.27 5.83 -20.48
CA ASP A 3 16.53 7.03 -20.81
C ASP A 3 15.03 6.70 -20.72
N ILE A 4 14.51 6.80 -19.50
CA ILE A 4 13.07 6.72 -19.26
C ILE A 4 12.53 8.04 -19.80
N THR A 5 12.10 8.02 -21.05
CA THR A 5 11.28 9.06 -21.65
C THR A 5 10.22 9.45 -20.62
N MET A 6 10.26 10.70 -20.15
CA MET A 6 9.38 11.24 -19.13
C MET A 6 7.94 11.28 -19.66
N LYS A 7 7.29 10.11 -19.69
CA LYS A 7 5.89 9.96 -20.10
C LYS A 7 5.05 10.75 -19.10
N LYS A 8 4.19 11.64 -19.60
CA LYS A 8 3.26 12.43 -18.79
C LYS A 8 2.58 11.50 -17.78
N MET A 9 2.72 11.81 -16.50
CA MET A 9 2.18 11.00 -15.41
C MET A 9 0.67 10.82 -15.59
N ASN A 10 0.19 9.58 -15.57
CA ASN A 10 -1.24 9.27 -15.56
C ASN A 10 -1.69 9.09 -14.12
N ILE A 11 -2.39 10.09 -13.57
CA ILE A 11 -2.88 10.07 -12.18
C ILE A 11 -3.93 8.98 -11.92
N LEU A 12 -4.58 8.47 -12.98
CA LEU A 12 -5.56 7.39 -12.86
C LEU A 12 -4.92 6.11 -12.32
N LEU A 13 -3.65 5.85 -12.62
CA LEU A 13 -2.96 4.66 -12.13
C LEU A 13 -2.78 4.69 -10.60
N PRO A 14 -2.19 5.74 -9.99
CA PRO A 14 -2.17 5.91 -8.53
C PRO A 14 -3.54 5.82 -7.86
N LEU A 15 -4.58 6.38 -8.47
CA LEU A 15 -5.95 6.34 -7.94
C LEU A 15 -6.54 4.93 -7.97
N LEU A 16 -6.34 4.20 -9.07
CA LEU A 16 -6.78 2.81 -9.17
C LEU A 16 -6.07 1.93 -8.13
N LEU A 17 -4.75 2.09 -7.99
CA LEU A 17 -3.97 1.34 -6.99
C LEU A 17 -4.38 1.71 -5.56
N LEU A 18 -4.77 2.97 -5.30
CA LEU A 18 -5.35 3.39 -4.02
C LEU A 18 -6.63 2.62 -3.70
N VAL A 19 -7.57 2.56 -4.65
CA VAL A 19 -8.86 1.85 -4.46
C VAL A 19 -8.63 0.37 -4.20
N ILE A 20 -7.75 -0.28 -4.97
CA ILE A 20 -7.42 -1.70 -4.75
C ILE A 20 -6.82 -1.90 -3.35
N ASN A 21 -5.89 -1.03 -2.94
CA ASN A 21 -5.32 -1.10 -1.59
C ASN A 21 -6.33 -0.88 -0.48
N LEU A 22 -7.31 -0.01 -0.67
CA LEU A 22 -8.39 0.18 0.31
C LEU A 22 -9.22 -1.09 0.48
N ILE A 23 -9.56 -1.76 -0.62
CA ILE A 23 -10.30 -3.03 -0.60
C ILE A 23 -9.49 -4.11 0.13
N PHE A 24 -8.21 -4.27 -0.19
CA PHE A 24 -7.36 -5.28 0.46
C PHE A 24 -7.07 -4.94 1.92
N SER A 25 -6.94 -3.66 2.26
CA SER A 25 -6.81 -3.22 3.65
C SER A 25 -8.09 -3.50 4.44
N ALA A 26 -9.26 -3.34 3.82
CA ALA A 26 -10.53 -3.65 4.48
C ALA A 26 -10.60 -5.14 4.83
N PHE A 27 -10.22 -6.03 3.92
CA PHE A 27 -10.11 -7.48 4.21
C PHE A 27 -9.11 -7.75 5.35
N LEU A 28 -7.93 -7.11 5.35
CA LEU A 28 -6.96 -7.28 6.42
C LEU A 28 -7.48 -6.79 7.78
N ILE A 29 -8.21 -5.68 7.80
CA ILE A 29 -8.82 -5.14 9.02
C ILE A 29 -9.93 -6.07 9.52
N GLU A 30 -10.76 -6.60 8.62
CA GLU A 30 -11.82 -7.54 8.96
C GLU A 30 -11.24 -8.81 9.58
N GLU A 31 -10.17 -9.37 9.00
CA GLU A 31 -9.41 -10.51 9.55
C GLU A 31 -8.79 -10.22 10.94
N LEU A 32 -8.46 -8.96 11.24
CA LEU A 32 -7.92 -8.61 12.55
C LEU A 32 -9.00 -8.42 13.62
N ILE A 33 -10.20 -8.06 13.20
CA ILE A 33 -11.36 -7.88 14.09
C ILE A 33 -12.00 -9.23 14.36
N ASP A 34 -12.10 -10.08 13.35
CA ASP A 34 -12.67 -11.42 13.44
C ASP A 34 -11.61 -12.43 13.86
N ALA A 35 -11.71 -12.95 15.08
CA ALA A 35 -10.80 -13.96 15.62
C ALA A 35 -11.14 -15.39 15.17
N SER A 36 -12.02 -15.54 14.17
CA SER A 36 -12.35 -16.82 13.55
C SER A 36 -11.30 -17.24 12.51
N ASP A 37 -11.50 -18.41 11.88
CA ASP A 37 -10.55 -18.92 10.90
C ASP A 37 -10.38 -17.95 9.71
N PRO A 38 -9.18 -17.88 9.09
CA PRO A 38 -8.90 -16.89 8.06
C PRO A 38 -9.87 -17.00 6.87
N ASN A 39 -10.66 -15.96 6.63
CA ASN A 39 -11.74 -15.95 5.64
C ASN A 39 -11.33 -15.29 4.31
N TYR A 40 -10.48 -14.26 4.36
CA TYR A 40 -10.06 -13.45 3.21
C TYR A 40 -8.64 -13.77 2.72
N GLY A 41 -8.00 -14.78 3.34
CA GLY A 41 -6.75 -15.38 2.90
C GLY A 41 -5.60 -14.39 2.74
N VAL A 42 -4.72 -14.64 1.76
CA VAL A 42 -3.48 -13.86 1.55
C VAL A 42 -3.68 -12.47 0.91
N ALA A 43 -4.92 -12.07 0.60
CA ALA A 43 -5.22 -10.85 -0.16
C ALA A 43 -4.69 -9.57 0.55
N GLY A 44 -4.86 -9.49 1.87
CA GLY A 44 -4.36 -8.37 2.69
C GLY A 44 -2.82 -8.22 2.68
N PHE A 45 -2.08 -9.27 2.33
CA PHE A 45 -0.61 -9.21 2.23
C PHE A 45 -0.11 -8.61 0.92
N PHE A 46 -0.98 -8.40 -0.09
CA PHE A 46 -0.58 -7.72 -1.33
C PHE A 46 -0.56 -6.19 -1.19
N THR A 47 -1.22 -5.66 -0.15
CA THR A 47 -1.34 -4.21 0.11
C THR A 47 0.02 -3.47 0.11
N PRO A 48 1.10 -4.00 0.71
CA PRO A 48 2.41 -3.37 0.67
C PRO A 48 3.02 -3.34 -0.73
N ILE A 49 2.83 -4.40 -1.52
CA ILE A 49 3.37 -4.51 -2.88
C ILE A 49 2.71 -3.47 -3.78
N ILE A 50 1.37 -3.39 -3.73
CA ILE A 50 0.58 -2.44 -4.52
C ILE A 50 0.89 -1.00 -4.08
N GLY A 51 0.98 -0.76 -2.77
CA GLY A 51 1.39 0.54 -2.21
C GLY A 51 2.77 0.96 -2.69
N LEU A 52 3.73 0.03 -2.70
CA LEU A 52 5.09 0.28 -3.17
C LEU A 52 5.14 0.61 -4.68
N ILE A 53 4.41 -0.13 -5.51
CA ILE A 53 4.33 0.14 -6.96
C ILE A 53 3.80 1.55 -7.20
N SER A 54 2.70 1.92 -6.54
CA SER A 54 2.09 3.25 -6.65
C SER A 54 3.03 4.36 -6.14
N PHE A 55 3.69 4.12 -5.00
CA PHE A 55 4.65 5.06 -4.42
C PHE A 55 5.82 5.34 -5.36
N ILE A 56 6.43 4.28 -5.91
CA ILE A 56 7.55 4.38 -6.86
C ILE A 56 7.09 5.07 -8.15
N TYR A 57 5.90 4.74 -8.65
CA TYR A 57 5.34 5.37 -9.84
C TYR A 57 5.21 6.89 -9.67
N ILE A 58 4.58 7.34 -8.57
CA ILE A 58 4.44 8.78 -8.29
C ILE A 58 5.83 9.42 -8.17
N ARG A 59 6.76 8.79 -7.43
CA ARG A 59 8.11 9.34 -7.22
C ARG A 59 8.89 9.49 -8.53
N LYS A 60 8.79 8.52 -9.44
CA LYS A 60 9.48 8.56 -10.74
C LYS A 60 8.84 9.56 -11.71
N CYS A 61 7.51 9.62 -11.76
CA CYS A 61 6.80 10.40 -12.79
C CYS A 61 6.51 11.86 -12.39
N ALA A 62 6.38 12.18 -11.11
CA ALA A 62 6.08 13.55 -10.66
C ALA A 62 7.30 14.47 -10.60
N GLY A 63 8.52 13.90 -10.62
CA GLY A 63 9.77 14.67 -10.54
C GLY A 63 9.87 15.55 -9.30
N LYS A 64 10.48 16.74 -9.41
CA LYS A 64 10.69 17.68 -8.29
C LYS A 64 9.44 18.47 -7.88
N LYS A 65 8.38 18.50 -8.69
CA LYS A 65 7.17 19.30 -8.45
C LYS A 65 5.97 18.42 -8.17
N ILE A 66 5.96 17.80 -7.00
CA ILE A 66 4.78 17.10 -6.46
C ILE A 66 3.76 18.12 -5.96
N ASN A 67 2.56 18.09 -6.52
CA ASN A 67 1.40 18.85 -6.03
C ASN A 67 0.80 18.19 -4.76
N LEU A 68 -0.13 18.89 -4.10
CA LEU A 68 -0.73 18.44 -2.85
C LEU A 68 -1.40 17.05 -2.97
N LEU A 69 -2.16 16.82 -4.05
CA LEU A 69 -2.85 15.55 -4.28
C LEU A 69 -1.89 14.36 -4.36
N LEU A 70 -0.79 14.49 -5.11
CA LEU A 70 0.21 13.44 -5.23
C LEU A 70 0.97 13.21 -3.91
N ARG A 71 1.15 14.25 -3.10
CA ARG A 71 1.68 14.15 -1.73
C ARG A 71 0.77 13.31 -0.84
N VAL A 72 -0.53 13.58 -0.88
CA VAL A 72 -1.55 12.81 -0.13
C VAL A 72 -1.57 11.36 -0.60
N LEU A 73 -1.56 11.11 -1.92
CA LEU A 73 -1.49 9.76 -2.45
C LEU A 73 -0.20 9.02 -2.04
N GLN A 74 0.95 9.70 -2.00
CA GLN A 74 2.18 9.11 -1.48
C GLN A 74 2.08 8.76 0.01
N LEU A 75 1.47 9.62 0.81
CA LEU A 75 1.25 9.36 2.23
C LEU A 75 0.40 8.10 2.43
N PHE A 76 -0.72 7.97 1.73
CA PHE A 76 -1.56 6.77 1.78
C PHE A 76 -0.81 5.52 1.34
N ASN A 77 -0.05 5.58 0.25
CA ASN A 77 0.78 4.45 -0.17
C ASN A 77 1.82 4.07 0.89
N GLY A 78 2.42 5.05 1.57
CA GLY A 78 3.30 4.80 2.71
C GLY A 78 2.60 4.04 3.84
N ILE A 79 1.37 4.44 4.19
CA ILE A 79 0.54 3.76 5.19
C ILE A 79 0.26 2.31 4.76
N PHE A 80 -0.14 2.08 3.52
CA PHE A 80 -0.40 0.73 2.98
C PHE A 80 0.82 -0.18 2.97
N ILE A 81 2.02 0.39 2.85
CA ILE A 81 3.27 -0.37 2.98
C ILE A 81 3.52 -0.75 4.43
N ILE A 82 3.42 0.22 5.35
CA ILE A 82 3.81 0.03 6.76
C ILE A 82 2.78 -0.80 7.52
N PHE A 83 1.49 -0.60 7.28
CA PHE A 83 0.41 -1.17 8.09
C PHE A 83 0.45 -2.71 8.17
N PRO A 84 0.48 -3.48 7.07
CA PRO A 84 0.55 -4.94 7.13
C PRO A 84 1.86 -5.45 7.72
N ILE A 85 2.97 -4.73 7.51
CA ILE A 85 4.27 -5.06 8.11
C ILE A 85 4.20 -4.91 9.63
N ALA A 86 3.62 -3.82 10.12
CA ALA A 86 3.45 -3.57 11.55
C ALA A 86 2.58 -4.63 12.22
N ILE A 87 1.47 -5.02 11.57
CA ILE A 87 0.59 -6.10 12.04
C ILE A 87 1.33 -7.44 12.11
N PHE A 88 2.12 -7.77 11.09
CA PHE A 88 2.90 -8.99 11.08
C PHE A 88 3.87 -9.07 12.27
N PHE A 89 4.62 -8.00 12.53
CA PHE A 89 5.51 -7.95 13.70
C PHE A 89 4.75 -7.97 15.03
N TYR A 90 3.61 -7.28 15.10
CA TYR A 90 2.76 -7.30 16.29
C TYR A 90 2.27 -8.73 16.62
N GLY A 91 1.82 -9.48 15.60
CA GLY A 91 1.43 -10.89 15.75
C GLY A 91 2.57 -11.76 16.26
N ILE A 92 3.79 -11.60 15.71
CA ILE A 92 4.98 -12.32 16.19
C ILE A 92 5.28 -11.99 17.66
N ILE A 93 5.24 -10.70 18.04
CA ILE A 93 5.52 -10.26 19.41
C ILE A 93 4.53 -10.89 20.38
N ILE A 94 3.24 -10.97 20.03
CA ILE A 94 2.25 -11.65 20.87
C ILE A 94 2.59 -13.13 21.01
N MET A 95 2.86 -13.83 19.91
CA MET A 95 3.18 -15.27 19.93
C MET A 95 4.45 -15.61 20.75
N VAL A 96 5.43 -14.70 20.81
CA VAL A 96 6.67 -14.92 21.56
C VAL A 96 6.50 -14.65 23.06
N ASN A 97 5.56 -13.77 23.43
CA ASN A 97 5.32 -13.37 24.83
C ASN A 97 4.19 -14.16 25.52
N TYR A 98 3.54 -15.07 24.81
CA TYR A 98 2.58 -16.05 25.33
C TYR A 98 3.24 -17.42 25.47
#